data_AF-A0A951VX59-F1
#
_entry.id   AF-A0A951VX59-F1
#
_cell.length_a   1.000
_cell.length_b   1.000
_cell.length_c   1.000
_cell.angle_alpha   90.00
_cell.angle_beta   90.00
_cell.angle_gamma   90.00
#
_symmetry.space_group_name_H-M   'P 1'
#
loop_
_entity.id
_entity.type
_entity.pdbx_description
1 polymer ?
#
loop_
_entity_poly.entity_id
_entity_poly.type
_entity_poly.pdbx_seq_one_letter_code
_entity_poly.pdbx_strand_id
1 'polypeptide(L)'
;MSKINNLQQMFRILPVLAERKSIPIQELLELGGYTKKKELINDIEALSMLGTPPYSPADLFDIEIDAETVRLHSEPQLSKPLSLTPKEWILLRSIIDEDRKMAKSAKFTESQVL
;
A
#
# COMPACT_ATOMS: atom_id res chain seq x y z
N MET A 1 -15.67 5.97 2.78
CA MET A 1 -14.79 4.80 2.58
C MET A 1 -13.93 4.61 3.81
N SER A 2 -13.77 3.37 4.29
CA SER A 2 -12.97 3.08 5.48
C SER A 2 -11.49 3.33 5.20
N LYS A 3 -10.81 4.09 6.07
CA LYS A 3 -9.37 4.45 5.93
C LYS A 3 -8.45 3.23 5.75
N ILE A 4 -8.84 2.08 6.33
CA ILE A 4 -8.08 0.82 6.23
C ILE A 4 -8.09 0.27 4.80
N ASN A 5 -9.22 0.40 4.09
CA ASN A 5 -9.36 -0.16 2.75
C ASN A 5 -8.45 0.58 1.75
N ASN A 6 -8.34 1.90 1.86
CA ASN A 6 -7.45 2.71 1.02
C ASN A 6 -5.99 2.32 1.21
N LEU A 7 -5.55 2.13 2.46
CA LEU A 7 -4.20 1.65 2.77
C LEU A 7 -3.92 0.27 2.16
N GLN A 8 -4.88 -0.65 2.25
CA GLN A 8 -4.74 -1.98 1.64
C GLN A 8 -4.60 -1.90 0.12
N GLN A 9 -5.37 -1.04 -0.54
CA GLN A 9 -5.29 -0.85 -1.99
C GLN A 9 -3.94 -0.24 -2.40
N MET A 10 -3.47 0.79 -1.69
CA MET A 10 -2.14 1.39 -1.87
C MET A 10 -1.03 0.35 -1.71
N PHE A 11 -1.07 -0.49 -0.67
CA PHE A 11 -0.05 -1.54 -0.46
C PHE A 11 -0.07 -2.65 -1.52
N ARG A 12 -1.18 -2.84 -2.24
CA ARG A 12 -1.24 -3.80 -3.35
C ARG A 12 -0.56 -3.25 -4.61
N ILE A 13 -0.78 -1.98 -4.93
CA ILE A 13 -0.24 -1.38 -6.16
C ILE A 13 1.24 -1.00 -6.05
N LEU A 14 1.69 -0.61 -4.86
CA LEU A 14 2.99 -0.01 -4.64
C LEU A 14 4.18 -0.95 -4.95
N PRO A 15 4.17 -2.24 -4.58
CA PRO A 15 5.24 -3.17 -4.96
C PRO A 15 5.35 -3.35 -6.47
N VAL A 16 4.22 -3.45 -7.16
CA VAL A 16 4.18 -3.67 -8.61
C VAL A 16 4.68 -2.42 -9.35
N LEU A 17 4.26 -1.23 -8.90
CA LEU A 17 4.73 0.04 -9.44
C LEU A 17 6.24 0.24 -9.19
N ALA A 18 6.74 -0.15 -8.02
CA ALA A 18 8.16 -0.09 -7.69
C ALA A 18 9.01 -1.04 -8.55
N GLU A 19 8.50 -2.23 -8.88
CA GLU A 19 9.19 -3.23 -9.70
C GLU A 19 9.20 -2.84 -11.19
N ARG A 20 8.04 -2.48 -11.75
CA ARG A 20 7.89 -2.28 -13.20
C ARG A 20 8.17 -0.86 -13.66
N LYS A 21 8.17 0.12 -12.75
CA LYS A 21 8.37 1.56 -13.00
C LYS A 21 7.35 2.25 -13.92
N SER A 22 6.66 1.53 -14.79
CA SER A 22 5.65 2.05 -15.70
C SER A 22 4.56 1.01 -15.88
N ILE A 23 3.32 1.34 -15.51
CA ILE A 23 2.17 0.41 -15.60
C ILE A 23 0.94 1.14 -16.16
N PRO A 24 0.15 0.49 -17.04
CA PRO A 24 -1.15 1.01 -17.47
C PRO A 24 -2.11 1.21 -16.29
N ILE A 25 -2.85 2.33 -16.30
CA ILE A 25 -3.86 2.64 -15.28
C ILE A 25 -4.89 1.52 -15.15
N GLN A 26 -5.26 0.90 -16.28
CA GLN A 26 -6.23 -0.19 -16.29
C GLN A 26 -5.74 -1.42 -15.51
N GLU A 27 -4.46 -1.76 -15.62
CA GLU A 27 -3.86 -2.87 -14.88
C GLU A 27 -3.77 -2.55 -13.38
N LEU A 28 -3.43 -1.30 -13.02
CA LEU A 28 -3.43 -0.85 -11.62
C LEU A 28 -4.82 -0.87 -10.98
N LEU A 29 -5.88 -0.58 -11.74
CA LEU A 29 -7.26 -0.70 -11.26
C LEU A 29 -7.59 -2.14 -10.88
N GLU A 30 -7.22 -3.09 -11.73
CA GLU A 30 -7.46 -4.52 -11.51
C GLU A 30 -6.66 -5.06 -10.33
N LEU A 31 -5.35 -4.78 -10.28
CA LEU A 31 -4.46 -5.24 -9.20
C LEU A 31 -4.80 -4.61 -7.85
N GLY A 32 -5.13 -3.31 -7.86
CA GLY A 32 -5.50 -2.57 -6.65
C GLY A 32 -6.92 -2.84 -6.17
N GLY A 33 -7.79 -3.42 -7.02
CA GLY A 33 -9.20 -3.62 -6.71
C GLY A 33 -9.98 -2.31 -6.62
N TYR A 34 -9.66 -1.34 -7.47
CA TYR A 34 -10.35 -0.05 -7.55
C TYR A 34 -11.52 -0.13 -8.51
N THR A 35 -12.70 0.33 -8.10
CA THR A 35 -13.87 0.39 -9.00
C THR A 35 -13.84 1.63 -9.90
N LYS A 36 -13.15 2.71 -9.47
CA LYS A 36 -13.13 3.98 -10.19
C LYS A 36 -11.70 4.48 -10.39
N LYS A 37 -11.40 4.92 -11.62
CA LYS A 37 -10.14 5.61 -11.96
C LYS A 37 -9.80 6.74 -11.00
N LYS A 38 -10.79 7.57 -10.64
CA LYS A 38 -10.58 8.72 -9.73
C LYS A 38 -10.05 8.30 -8.35
N GLU A 39 -10.47 7.15 -7.83
CA GLU A 39 -10.02 6.68 -6.51
C GLU A 39 -8.55 6.25 -6.56
N LEU A 40 -8.15 5.52 -7.61
CA LEU A 40 -6.75 5.18 -7.87
C LEU A 40 -5.88 6.43 -8.03
N ILE A 41 -6.32 7.42 -8.81
CA ILE A 41 -5.56 8.65 -9.03
C ILE A 41 -5.36 9.42 -7.72
N ASN A 42 -6.42 9.57 -6.91
CA ASN A 42 -6.30 10.23 -5.60
C ASN A 42 -5.31 9.51 -4.68
N ASP A 43 -5.30 8.18 -4.68
CA ASP A 43 -4.38 7.39 -3.86
C ASP A 43 -2.93 7.51 -4.37
N ILE A 44 -2.71 7.53 -5.69
CA ILE A 44 -1.39 7.75 -6.29
C ILE A 44 -0.89 9.18 -6.02
N GLU A 45 -1.76 10.18 -6.12
CA GLU A 45 -1.42 11.56 -5.73
C GLU A 45 -1.04 11.62 -4.24
N ALA A 46 -1.76 10.91 -3.37
CA ALA A 46 -1.38 10.81 -1.97
C ALA A 46 -0.04 10.09 -1.76
N LEU A 47 0.28 9.07 -2.57
CA LEU A 47 1.59 8.40 -2.56
C LEU A 47 2.74 9.35 -2.87
N SER A 48 2.56 10.29 -3.81
CA SER A 48 3.61 11.27 -4.15
C SER A 48 4.03 12.16 -2.98
N MET A 49 3.15 12.30 -1.98
CA MET A 49 3.42 13.07 -0.75
C MET A 49 4.08 12.22 0.35
N LEU A 50 4.27 10.92 0.13
CA LEU A 50 4.96 10.04 1.06
C LEU A 50 6.46 10.09 0.81
N GLY A 51 7.21 9.97 1.89
CA GLY A 51 8.65 9.93 1.81
C GLY A 51 9.30 9.60 3.15
N THR A 52 10.62 9.57 3.13
CA THR A 52 11.41 9.37 4.35
C THR A 52 11.90 10.72 4.87
N PRO A 53 11.84 11.00 6.19
CA PRO A 53 12.54 12.13 6.77
C PRO A 53 14.00 12.16 6.29
N PRO A 54 14.54 13.34 5.89
CA PRO A 54 14.09 14.70 6.20
C PRO A 54 13.04 15.33 5.26
N TYR A 55 12.45 14.58 4.32
CA TYR A 55 11.43 15.05 3.36
C TYR A 55 11.94 16.11 2.37
N SER A 56 13.20 15.97 1.90
CA SER A 56 13.64 16.66 0.69
C SER A 56 12.80 16.20 -0.52
N PRO A 57 12.66 16.98 -1.60
CA PRO A 57 12.01 16.50 -2.82
C PRO A 57 12.56 15.16 -3.34
N ALA A 58 13.86 14.88 -3.11
CA ALA A 58 14.49 13.62 -3.46
C ALA A 58 14.12 12.44 -2.54
N ASP A 59 13.51 12.72 -1.38
CA ASP A 59 13.08 11.72 -0.40
C ASP A 59 11.60 11.34 -0.56
N LEU A 60 10.91 11.90 -1.56
CA LEU A 60 9.52 11.62 -1.89
C LEU A 60 9.40 10.62 -3.06
N PHE A 61 8.23 10.02 -3.20
CA PHE A 61 7.89 9.30 -4.43
C PHE A 61 7.68 10.30 -5.57
N ASP A 62 8.46 10.15 -6.63
CA ASP A 62 8.31 10.92 -7.87
C ASP A 62 7.48 10.09 -8.86
N ILE A 63 6.21 10.46 -9.01
CA ILE A 63 5.24 9.74 -9.82
C ILE A 63 4.65 10.69 -10.86
N GLU A 64 4.72 10.27 -12.12
CA GLU A 64 4.09 10.93 -13.25
C GLU A 64 2.85 10.15 -13.71
N ILE A 65 1.75 10.85 -13.92
CA ILE A 65 0.50 10.29 -14.42
C ILE A 65 0.25 10.87 -15.81
N ASP A 66 0.26 10.01 -16.81
CA ASP A 66 -0.17 10.31 -18.17
C ASP A 66 -1.64 9.85 -18.37
N ALA A 67 -2.22 10.07 -19.55
CA ALA A 67 -3.61 9.74 -19.86
C ALA A 67 -3.97 8.27 -19.53
N GLU A 68 -3.06 7.33 -19.81
CA GLU A 68 -3.27 5.89 -19.64
C GLU A 68 -2.20 5.17 -18.82
N THR A 69 -1.11 5.84 -18.44
CA THR A 69 0.02 5.18 -17.76
C THR A 69 0.46 5.94 -16.53
N VAL A 70 0.94 5.19 -15.53
CA VAL A 70 1.57 5.72 -14.32
C VAL A 70 3.03 5.34 -14.37
N ARG A 71 3.92 6.32 -14.22
CA ARG A 71 5.37 6.14 -14.18
C ARG A 71 5.93 6.55 -12.84
N LEU A 72 6.82 5.74 -12.30
CA LEU A 72 7.57 6.00 -11.08
C LEU A 72 9.02 6.30 -11.46
N HIS A 73 9.44 7.55 -11.27
CA HIS A 73 10.78 8.04 -11.60
C HIS A 73 11.76 7.82 -10.45
N SER A 74 11.30 8.03 -9.22
CA SER A 74 12.09 7.83 -8.01
C SER A 74 11.20 7.34 -6.88
N GLU A 75 11.72 6.41 -6.08
CA GLU A 75 11.12 5.99 -4.83
C GLU A 75 12.10 6.24 -3.67
N PRO A 76 11.59 6.71 -2.51
CA PRO A 76 12.34 6.58 -1.28
C PRO A 76 12.59 5.09 -1.03
N GLN A 77 13.82 4.75 -0.62
CA GLN A 77 14.33 3.37 -0.54
C GLN A 77 13.36 2.41 0.17
N LEU A 78 12.48 1.76 -0.60
CA LEU A 78 11.61 0.66 -0.16
C LEU A 78 12.42 -0.56 0.27
N SER A 79 13.70 -0.61 -0.11
CA SER A 79 14.69 -1.61 0.29
C SER A 79 15.29 -1.37 1.69
N LYS A 80 15.05 -0.22 2.33
CA LYS A 80 15.47 0.02 3.72
C LYS A 80 14.50 -0.63 4.70
N PRO A 81 14.99 -1.19 5.82
CA PRO A 81 14.14 -1.64 6.91
C PRO A 81 13.18 -0.52 7.35
N LEU A 82 11.89 -0.86 7.48
CA LEU A 82 10.86 0.07 7.90
C LEU A 82 11.23 0.69 9.27
N SER A 83 11.50 1.99 9.28
CA SER A 83 11.84 2.73 10.50
C SER A 83 10.56 3.13 11.20
N LEU A 84 10.07 2.27 12.09
CA LEU A 84 8.88 2.52 12.88
C LEU A 84 9.24 3.24 14.17
N THR A 85 8.47 4.26 14.53
CA THR A 85 8.50 4.81 15.89
C THR A 85 7.97 3.77 16.89
N PRO A 86 8.29 3.89 18.19
CA PRO A 86 7.77 2.97 19.21
C PRO A 86 6.23 2.88 19.22
N LYS A 87 5.53 3.99 18.95
CA LYS A 87 4.06 4.02 18.88
C LYS A 87 3.53 3.26 17.68
N GLU A 88 4.12 3.46 16.51
CA GLU A 88 3.72 2.76 15.28
C GLU A 88 4.00 1.26 15.37
N TRP A 89 5.12 0.88 16.00
CA TRP A 89 5.44 -0.52 16.26
C TRP A 89 4.38 -1.21 17.13
N ILE A 90 3.98 -0.58 18.24
CA ILE A 90 2.96 -1.13 19.15
C ILE A 90 1.64 -1.31 18.42
N LEU A 91 1.24 -0.32 17.63
CA LEU A 91 -0.01 -0.36 16.87
C LEU A 91 0.01 -1.45 15.79
N LEU A 92 1.08 -1.54 15.00
CA LEU A 92 1.23 -2.59 13.99
C LEU A 92 1.21 -3.98 14.64
N ARG A 93 1.90 -4.12 15.78
CA ARG A 93 1.97 -5.37 16.52
C ARG A 93 0.60 -5.81 17.04
N SER A 94 -0.20 -4.90 17.60
CA SER A 94 -1.53 -5.24 18.13
C SER A 94 -2.45 -5.75 17.02
N ILE A 95 -2.42 -5.11 15.86
CA ILE A 95 -3.21 -5.52 14.69
C ILE A 95 -2.79 -6.92 14.21
N ILE A 96 -1.48 -7.21 14.13
CA ILE A 96 -0.98 -8.53 13.74
C ILE A 96 -1.39 -9.61 14.76
N ASP A 97 -1.37 -9.30 16.05
CA ASP A 97 -1.79 -10.24 17.10
C ASP A 97 -3.31 -10.50 17.07
N GLU A 98 -4.12 -9.50 16.76
CA GLU A 98 -5.56 -9.63 16.53
C GLU A 98 -5.87 -10.52 15.31
N ASP A 99 -5.23 -10.26 14.18
CA ASP A 99 -5.40 -11.06 12.95
C ASP A 99 -5.00 -12.53 13.17
N ARG A 100 -3.88 -12.77 13.88
CA ARG A 100 -3.47 -14.13 14.27
C ARG A 100 -4.48 -14.83 15.16
N LYS A 101 -5.14 -14.11 16.08
CA LYS A 101 -6.20 -14.68 16.92
C LYS A 101 -7.42 -15.04 16.07
N MET A 102 -7.84 -14.15 15.17
CA MET A 102 -8.96 -14.39 14.25
C MET A 102 -8.69 -15.60 13.34
N ALA A 103 -7.51 -15.70 12.73
CA ALA A 103 -7.12 -16.81 11.88
C ALA A 103 -7.08 -18.16 12.64
N LYS A 104 -6.67 -18.16 13.92
CA LYS A 104 -6.71 -19.35 14.78
C LYS A 104 -8.13 -19.78 15.15
N SER A 105 -9.01 -18.82 15.45
CA SER A 105 -10.42 -19.08 15.75
C SER A 105 -11.17 -19.66 14.54
N ALA A 106 -10.90 -19.14 13.34
CA ALA A 106 -11.49 -19.64 12.09
C ALA A 106 -11.13 -21.11 11.83
N LYS A 107 -9.83 -21.48 11.95
CA LYS A 107 -9.36 -22.87 11.80
C LYS A 107 -9.90 -23.83 12.86
N PHE A 108 -10.13 -23.34 14.07
CA PHE A 108 -10.74 -24.13 15.15
C PHE A 108 -12.21 -24.44 14.87
N THR A 109 -12.91 -23.54 14.17
CA THR A 109 -14.32 -23.72 13.83
C THR A 109 -14.50 -24.73 12.68
N GLU A 110 -13.67 -24.66 11.64
CA GLU A 110 -13.70 -25.61 10.50
C GLU A 110 -13.37 -27.05 10.92
N SER A 111 -12.53 -27.25 11.94
CA SER A 111 -12.17 -28.58 12.45
C SER A 111 -13.24 -29.23 13.33
N GLN A 112 -14.31 -28.50 13.69
CA GLN A 112 -15.43 -29.01 14.51
C GLN A 112 -16.69 -29.32 13.70
N VAL A 113 -16.70 -29.07 12.37
CA VAL A 113 -17.84 -29.32 11.48
C VAL A 113 -17.63 -30.52 10.55
N LEU A 114 -16.58 -31.32 10.78
CA LEU A 114 -16.30 -32.59 10.11
C LEU A 114 -16.32 -33.75 11.12
#